data_AF-A0A5C5YRK8-F1
#
_entry.id   AF-A0A5C5YRK8-F1
#
_cell.length_a   1.000
_cell.length_b   1.000
_cell.length_c   1.000
_cell.angle_alpha   90.00
_cell.angle_beta   90.00
_cell.angle_gamma   90.00
#
_symmetry.space_group_name_H-M   'P 1'
#
loop_
_entity.id
_entity.type
_entity.pdbx_description
1 polymer ?
#
loop_
_entity_poly.entity_id
_entity_poly.type
_entity_poly.pdbx_seq_one_letter_code
_entity_poly.pdbx_strand_id
1 'polypeptide(L)'
;MPSQLSYLDHHDRLVEHFAAQLGWRGLQRCSFTLTPDIAGSFPVGTVCTNWTTTHIRFNLQVNHLSTEPDNYRAAVVAESRLIGHTWHERATFTTLEQAAAEAQRLRGHCARQNFRDPKWVRRFLEQHPDRLYQRRKHWRGWKARVKARSKPLR
;
A
#
# COMPACT_ATOMS: atom_id res chain seq x y z
N MET A 1 -16.80 22.75 15.07
CA MET A 1 -15.86 21.61 15.04
C MET A 1 -16.55 20.46 14.34
N PRO A 2 -16.02 19.90 13.25
CA PRO A 2 -16.57 18.68 12.66
C PRO A 2 -16.57 17.58 13.73
N SER A 3 -17.61 16.74 13.77
CA SER A 3 -17.58 15.54 14.62
C SER A 3 -16.46 14.60 14.15
N GLN A 4 -15.88 13.81 15.05
CA GLN A 4 -14.87 12.80 14.68
C GLN A 4 -15.38 11.84 13.58
N LEU A 5 -16.68 11.55 13.56
CA LEU A 5 -17.36 10.81 12.50
C LEU A 5 -17.24 11.53 11.14
N SER A 6 -17.57 12.82 11.07
CA SER A 6 -17.48 13.60 9.83
C SER A 6 -16.04 13.73 9.31
N TYR A 7 -15.04 13.74 10.20
CA TYR A 7 -13.63 13.78 9.82
C TYR A 7 -13.20 12.45 9.18
N LEU A 8 -13.53 11.33 9.80
CA LEU A 8 -13.17 10.02 9.29
C LEU A 8 -13.90 9.68 7.98
N ASP A 9 -15.18 10.03 7.85
CA ASP A 9 -15.94 9.85 6.62
C ASP A 9 -15.33 10.62 5.44
N HIS A 10 -14.72 11.79 5.71
CA HIS A 10 -13.98 12.54 4.71
C HIS A 10 -12.73 11.79 4.22
N HIS A 11 -11.91 11.27 5.15
CA HIS A 11 -10.73 10.48 4.77
C HIS A 11 -11.11 9.18 4.05
N ASP A 12 -12.19 8.51 4.46
CA ASP A 12 -12.70 7.30 3.80
C ASP A 12 -12.97 7.59 2.32
N ARG A 13 -13.72 8.65 2.01
CA ARG A 13 -14.05 9.03 0.63
C ARG A 13 -12.81 9.35 -0.19
N LEU A 14 -11.83 10.05 0.38
CA LEU A 14 -10.58 10.37 -0.30
C LEU A 14 -9.76 9.11 -0.61
N VAL A 15 -9.59 8.23 0.38
CA VAL A 15 -8.77 7.02 0.24
C VAL A 15 -9.44 6.00 -0.68
N GLU A 16 -10.77 5.87 -0.62
CA GLU A 16 -11.54 5.05 -1.55
C GLU A 16 -11.40 5.55 -2.99
N HIS A 17 -11.48 6.87 -3.21
CA HIS A 17 -11.28 7.46 -4.52
C HIS A 17 -9.86 7.21 -5.04
N PHE A 18 -8.84 7.49 -4.22
CA PHE A 18 -7.42 7.21 -4.52
C PHE A 18 -7.21 5.74 -4.91
N ALA A 19 -7.73 4.80 -4.12
CA ALA A 19 -7.60 3.37 -4.37
C ALA A 19 -8.33 2.91 -5.64
N ALA A 20 -9.52 3.47 -5.91
CA ALA A 20 -10.28 3.17 -7.11
C ALA A 20 -9.52 3.56 -8.39
N GLN A 21 -8.83 4.72 -8.38
CA GLN A 21 -7.97 5.15 -9.51
C GLN A 21 -6.80 4.19 -9.76
N LEU A 22 -6.30 3.53 -8.71
CA LEU A 22 -5.27 2.48 -8.79
C LEU A 22 -5.84 1.09 -9.13
N GLY A 23 -7.15 0.97 -9.30
CA GLY A 23 -7.84 -0.29 -9.62
C GLY A 23 -8.10 -1.20 -8.42
N TRP A 24 -8.04 -0.68 -7.19
CA TRP A 24 -8.39 -1.38 -5.96
C TRP A 24 -9.79 -1.00 -5.48
N ARG A 25 -10.49 -1.94 -4.86
CA ARG A 25 -11.85 -1.74 -4.30
C ARG A 25 -12.02 -2.60 -3.06
N GLY A 26 -13.04 -2.32 -2.25
CA GLY A 26 -13.36 -3.11 -1.07
C GLY A 26 -12.33 -2.92 0.05
N LEU A 27 -11.97 -1.67 0.31
CA LEU A 27 -11.14 -1.32 1.46
C LEU A 27 -11.95 -1.51 2.74
N GLN A 28 -11.28 -2.06 3.76
CA GLN A 28 -11.75 -2.08 5.13
C GLN A 28 -10.90 -1.14 5.95
N ARG A 29 -11.54 -0.37 6.84
CA ARG A 29 -10.86 0.56 7.73
C ARG A 29 -10.68 -0.07 9.11
N CYS A 30 -9.50 0.10 9.68
CA CYS A 30 -9.20 -0.17 11.07
C CYS A 30 -8.39 0.99 11.66
N SER A 31 -8.73 1.42 12.87
CA SER A 31 -7.97 2.44 13.59
C SER A 31 -7.45 1.87 14.90
N PHE A 32 -6.21 2.17 15.23
CA PHE A 32 -5.57 1.73 16.46
C PHE A 32 -4.65 2.81 17.02
N THR A 33 -4.49 2.81 18.34
CA THR A 33 -3.58 3.71 19.02
C THR A 33 -2.20 3.08 19.10
N LEU A 34 -1.16 3.83 18.75
CA LEU A 34 0.22 3.35 18.81
C LEU A 34 0.66 3.17 20.27
N THR A 35 0.87 1.93 20.67
CA THR A 35 1.47 1.54 21.96
C THR A 35 3.00 1.56 21.86
N PRO A 36 3.73 1.61 22.99
CA PRO A 36 5.20 1.69 22.99
C PRO A 36 5.91 0.60 22.17
N ASP A 37 5.34 -0.61 22.09
CA ASP A 37 5.89 -1.76 21.37
C ASP A 37 5.74 -1.67 19.84
N ILE A 38 4.78 -0.88 19.34
CA ILE A 38 4.50 -0.74 17.89
C ILE A 38 4.73 0.66 17.34
N ALA A 39 4.95 1.65 18.21
CA ALA A 39 5.08 3.06 17.80
C ALA A 39 6.32 3.31 16.93
N GLY A 40 7.39 2.54 17.11
CA GLY A 40 8.65 2.74 16.40
C GLY A 40 9.18 4.16 16.63
N SER A 41 9.25 4.97 15.57
CA SER A 41 9.68 6.37 15.64
C SER A 41 8.53 7.38 15.81
N PHE A 42 7.27 6.93 15.85
CA PHE A 42 6.12 7.81 16.03
C PHE A 42 5.83 8.08 17.50
N PRO A 43 5.19 9.20 17.85
CA PRO A 43 4.75 9.45 19.22
C PRO A 43 3.77 8.39 19.70
N VAL A 44 4.02 7.83 20.90
CA VAL A 44 3.07 6.96 21.60
C VAL A 44 1.74 7.70 21.80
N GLY A 45 0.62 7.00 21.61
CA GLY A 45 -0.71 7.60 21.68
C GLY A 45 -1.22 8.18 20.35
N THR A 46 -0.40 8.22 19.30
CA THR A 46 -0.85 8.59 17.95
C THR A 46 -1.89 7.59 17.44
N VAL A 47 -2.96 8.06 16.84
CA VAL A 47 -3.94 7.18 16.17
C VAL A 47 -3.47 6.92 14.74
N CYS A 48 -3.28 5.65 14.41
CA CYS A 48 -3.05 5.20 13.05
C CYS A 48 -4.36 4.64 12.49
N THR A 49 -4.82 5.21 11.39
CA THR A 49 -5.94 4.66 10.62
C THR A 49 -5.40 3.97 9.38
N ASN A 50 -5.77 2.71 9.23
CA ASN A 50 -5.40 1.86 8.13
C ASN A 50 -6.62 1.54 7.27
N TRP A 51 -6.50 1.69 5.95
CA TRP A 51 -7.40 1.12 4.97
C TRP A 51 -6.68 0.00 4.23
N THR A 52 -7.29 -1.18 4.16
CA THR A 52 -6.71 -2.31 3.43
C THR A 52 -7.76 -3.15 2.73
N THR A 53 -7.40 -3.71 1.57
CA THR A 53 -8.23 -4.75 0.96
C THR A 53 -8.06 -6.06 1.72
N THR A 54 -9.10 -6.88 1.80
CA THR A 54 -9.19 -8.06 2.68
C THR A 54 -8.17 -9.17 2.45
N HIS A 55 -7.52 -9.23 1.29
CA HIS A 55 -6.67 -10.38 0.94
C HIS A 55 -5.26 -10.26 1.55
N ILE A 56 -4.99 -11.06 2.58
CA ILE A 56 -3.75 -11.03 3.37
C ILE A 56 -2.44 -11.13 2.57
N ARG A 57 -2.42 -11.83 1.42
CA ARG A 57 -1.20 -12.02 0.60
C ARG A 57 -1.13 -11.16 -0.67
N PHE A 58 -2.18 -10.37 -0.92
CA PHE A 58 -2.28 -9.50 -2.10
C PHE A 58 -3.23 -8.34 -1.80
N ASN A 59 -2.71 -7.28 -1.19
CA ASN A 59 -3.52 -6.16 -0.74
C ASN A 59 -2.87 -4.82 -1.04
N LEU A 60 -3.71 -3.80 -1.21
CA LEU A 60 -3.33 -2.41 -1.00
C LEU A 60 -3.50 -2.11 0.50
N GLN A 61 -2.55 -1.37 1.04
CA GLN A 61 -2.57 -0.82 2.39
C GLN A 61 -2.34 0.68 2.30
N VAL A 62 -3.23 1.50 2.87
CA VAL A 62 -3.07 2.95 3.00
C VAL A 62 -3.13 3.29 4.48
N ASN A 63 -2.10 3.93 5.01
CA ASN A 63 -2.03 4.35 6.41
C ASN A 63 -2.09 5.87 6.50
N HIS A 64 -2.76 6.37 7.53
CA HIS A 64 -2.83 7.78 7.90
C HIS A 64 -2.57 7.91 9.39
N LEU A 65 -1.79 8.91 9.77
CA LEU A 65 -1.49 9.21 11.17
C LEU A 65 -2.21 10.48 11.58
N SER A 66 -2.84 10.48 12.76
CA SER A 66 -3.57 11.66 13.26
C SER A 66 -2.72 12.91 13.41
N THR A 67 -1.39 12.78 13.49
CA THR A 67 -0.42 13.88 13.54
C THR A 67 -0.03 14.42 12.15
N GLU A 68 -0.40 13.74 11.07
CA GLU A 68 -0.06 14.08 9.70
C GLU A 68 -1.36 14.17 8.85
N PRO A 69 -2.21 15.19 9.05
CA PRO A 69 -3.60 15.19 8.59
C PRO A 69 -3.78 15.02 7.08
N ASP A 70 -2.82 15.47 6.27
CA ASP A 70 -2.92 15.42 4.81
C ASP A 70 -2.02 14.35 4.19
N ASN A 71 -1.25 13.61 5.00
CA ASN A 71 -0.27 12.64 4.50
C ASN A 71 -0.71 11.21 4.72
N TYR A 72 -0.63 10.45 3.63
CA TYR A 72 -0.96 9.05 3.55
C TYR A 72 0.26 8.25 3.14
N ARG A 73 0.26 6.97 3.50
CA ARG A 73 1.33 6.03 3.21
C ARG A 73 0.75 4.80 2.54
N ALA A 74 0.89 4.72 1.22
CA ALA A 74 0.37 3.64 0.40
C ALA A 74 1.43 2.56 0.16
N ALA A 75 1.04 1.30 0.31
CA ALA A 75 1.89 0.14 0.07
C ALA A 75 1.07 -0.96 -0.60
N VAL A 76 1.72 -1.76 -1.44
CA VAL A 76 1.11 -2.98 -1.97
C VAL A 76 1.90 -4.18 -1.52
N VAL A 77 1.18 -5.18 -1.03
CA VAL A 77 1.71 -6.50 -0.77
C VAL A 77 1.28 -7.42 -1.86
N ALA A 78 2.23 -8.20 -2.36
CA ALA A 78 2.01 -9.24 -3.34
C ALA A 78 3.00 -10.37 -3.08
N GLU A 79 2.74 -11.18 -2.05
CA GLU A 79 3.66 -12.23 -1.61
C GLU A 79 3.92 -13.26 -2.72
N SER A 80 2.89 -13.57 -3.53
CA SER A 80 3.04 -14.47 -4.68
C SER A 80 4.03 -13.94 -5.73
N ARG A 81 4.31 -12.64 -5.70
CA ARG A 81 5.26 -11.88 -6.53
C ARG A 81 6.50 -11.44 -5.76
N LEU A 82 6.70 -11.92 -4.53
CA LEU A 82 7.83 -11.60 -3.65
C LEU A 82 7.92 -10.11 -3.29
N ILE A 83 6.78 -9.41 -3.20
CA ILE A 83 6.71 -8.00 -2.77
C ILE A 83 6.04 -7.93 -1.40
N GLY A 84 6.70 -7.33 -0.41
CA GLY A 84 6.28 -7.31 1.00
C GLY A 84 5.79 -5.96 1.54
N HIS A 85 5.38 -5.95 2.81
CA HIS A 85 4.90 -4.77 3.56
C HIS A 85 6.00 -3.73 3.90
N THR A 86 7.26 -3.95 3.53
CA THR A 86 8.39 -3.17 4.08
C THR A 86 8.59 -1.81 3.43
N TRP A 87 7.69 -1.37 2.55
CA TRP A 87 7.81 -0.12 1.81
C TRP A 87 6.47 0.62 1.80
N HIS A 88 6.54 1.94 1.87
CA HIS A 88 5.40 2.83 1.71
C HIS A 88 5.78 4.01 0.83
N GLU A 89 4.94 4.30 -0.14
CA GLU A 89 5.00 5.55 -0.89
C GLU A 89 4.18 6.59 -0.14
N ARG A 90 4.75 7.78 0.03
CA ARG A 90 3.99 8.92 0.56
C ARG A 90 3.02 9.40 -0.50
N ALA A 91 1.82 9.76 -0.08
CA ALA A 91 0.84 10.47 -0.89
C ALA A 91 0.23 11.60 -0.06
N THR A 92 -0.03 12.74 -0.68
CA THR A 92 -0.55 13.92 0.03
C THR A 92 -1.76 14.46 -0.70
N PHE A 93 -2.93 14.45 -0.06
CA PHE A 93 -4.17 14.92 -0.68
C PHE A 93 -5.23 15.28 0.36
N THR A 94 -5.98 16.35 0.11
CA THR A 94 -7.14 16.78 0.90
C THR A 94 -8.42 16.89 0.07
N THR A 95 -8.30 16.75 -1.25
CA THR A 95 -9.41 16.78 -2.19
C THR A 95 -9.43 15.53 -3.09
N LEU A 96 -10.58 15.22 -3.68
CA LEU A 96 -10.71 14.10 -4.61
C LEU A 96 -9.82 14.27 -5.86
N GLU A 97 -9.64 15.50 -6.33
CA GLU A 97 -8.76 15.80 -7.46
C GLU A 97 -7.30 15.53 -7.12
N GLN A 98 -6.84 15.98 -5.95
CA GLN A 98 -5.48 15.67 -5.48
C GLN A 98 -5.29 14.17 -5.26
N ALA A 99 -6.30 13.49 -4.72
CA ALA A 99 -6.29 12.04 -4.56
C ALA A 99 -6.15 11.33 -5.92
N ALA A 100 -6.81 11.82 -6.97
CA ALA A 100 -6.67 11.28 -8.32
C ALA A 100 -5.28 11.56 -8.93
N ALA A 101 -4.74 12.77 -8.75
CA ALA A 101 -3.40 13.14 -9.21
C ALA A 101 -2.32 12.28 -8.54
N GLU A 102 -2.41 12.10 -7.22
CA GLU A 102 -1.50 11.26 -6.46
C GLU A 102 -1.61 9.78 -6.84
N ALA A 103 -2.83 9.28 -7.10
CA ALA A 103 -3.03 7.94 -7.62
C ALA A 103 -2.36 7.76 -9.00
N GLN A 104 -2.44 8.77 -9.87
CA GLN A 104 -1.79 8.73 -11.17
C GLN A 104 -0.26 8.74 -11.04
N ARG A 105 0.30 9.55 -10.13
CA ARG A 105 1.75 9.56 -9.82
C ARG A 105 2.21 8.19 -9.30
N LEU A 106 1.44 7.57 -8.41
CA LEU A 106 1.76 6.27 -7.80
C LEU A 106 1.35 5.07 -8.64
N ARG A 107 0.74 5.27 -9.81
CA ARG A 107 0.28 4.20 -10.69
C ARG A 107 1.40 3.23 -11.05
N GLY A 108 2.62 3.75 -11.24
CA GLY A 108 3.81 2.96 -11.54
C GLY A 108 4.21 1.98 -10.43
N HIS A 109 3.78 2.21 -9.18
CA HIS A 109 4.17 1.42 -8.01
C HIS A 109 3.01 0.61 -7.43
N CYS A 110 1.81 1.20 -7.40
CA CYS A 110 0.68 0.70 -6.61
C CYS A 110 -0.50 0.23 -7.45
N ALA A 111 -0.52 0.41 -8.77
CA ALA A 111 -1.66 0.01 -9.58
C ALA A 111 -1.84 -1.51 -9.60
N ARG A 112 -3.05 -1.99 -9.31
CA ARG A 112 -3.35 -3.43 -9.18
C ARG A 112 -2.98 -4.24 -10.43
N GLN A 113 -3.16 -3.65 -11.61
CA GLN A 113 -2.88 -4.29 -12.90
C GLN A 113 -1.42 -4.67 -13.09
N ASN A 114 -0.49 -3.91 -12.51
CA ASN A 114 0.95 -4.10 -12.67
C ASN A 114 1.39 -5.48 -12.14
N PHE A 115 0.81 -5.93 -11.03
CA PHE A 115 1.14 -7.19 -10.37
C PHE A 115 0.66 -8.44 -11.12
N ARG A 116 -0.15 -8.25 -12.17
CA ARG A 116 -0.52 -9.32 -13.11
C ARG A 116 0.56 -9.56 -14.16
N ASP A 117 1.39 -8.57 -14.48
CA ASP A 117 2.46 -8.67 -15.48
C ASP A 117 3.79 -9.11 -14.83
N PRO A 118 4.27 -10.34 -15.09
CA PRO A 118 5.54 -10.83 -14.58
C PRO A 118 6.75 -10.02 -15.06
N LYS A 119 6.68 -9.42 -16.26
CA LYS A 119 7.77 -8.57 -16.79
C LYS A 119 7.85 -7.26 -16.03
N TRP A 120 6.71 -6.64 -15.74
CA TRP A 120 6.65 -5.49 -14.84
C TRP A 120 7.21 -5.84 -13.45
N VAL A 121 6.73 -6.92 -12.82
CA VAL A 121 7.20 -7.33 -11.48
C VAL A 121 8.72 -7.49 -11.44
N ARG A 122 9.29 -8.09 -12.49
CA ARG A 122 10.74 -8.24 -12.59
C ARG A 122 11.47 -6.91 -12.67
N ARG A 123 11.08 -6.02 -13.57
CA ARG A 123 11.72 -4.71 -13.71
C ARG A 123 11.60 -3.89 -12.43
N PHE A 124 10.42 -3.93 -11.81
CA PHE A 124 10.16 -3.26 -10.55
C PHE A 124 11.09 -3.73 -9.43
N LEU A 125 11.27 -5.04 -9.24
CA LEU A 125 12.18 -5.60 -8.24
C LEU A 125 13.67 -5.42 -8.59
N GLU A 126 14.01 -5.27 -9.87
CA GLU A 126 15.37 -4.89 -10.30
C GLU A 126 15.69 -3.44 -9.91
N GLN A 127 14.71 -2.54 -10.01
CA GLN A 127 14.84 -1.13 -9.63
C GLN A 127 14.68 -0.89 -8.12
N HIS A 128 13.91 -1.75 -7.46
CA HIS A 128 13.57 -1.63 -6.04
C HIS A 128 13.85 -2.94 -5.29
N PRO A 129 15.13 -3.34 -5.19
CA PRO A 129 15.52 -4.58 -4.49
C PRO A 129 15.14 -4.55 -3.00
N ASP A 130 14.96 -3.36 -2.45
CA ASP A 130 14.55 -3.09 -1.09
C ASP A 130 13.12 -3.58 -0.77
N ARG A 131 12.26 -3.72 -1.79
CA ARG A 131 10.86 -4.15 -1.69
C ARG A 131 10.68 -5.68 -1.71
N LEU A 132 11.77 -6.42 -1.95
CA LEU A 132 11.75 -7.88 -1.99
C LEU A 132 11.36 -8.46 -0.62
N TYR A 133 10.29 -9.24 -0.61
CA TYR A 133 9.84 -10.01 0.56
C TYR A 133 10.94 -10.97 1.04
N GLN A 134 11.24 -10.95 2.34
CA GLN A 134 12.30 -11.76 2.98
C GLN A 134 13.68 -11.65 2.29
N ARG A 135 14.14 -10.40 2.11
CA ARG A 135 15.38 -9.94 1.45
C ARG A 135 16.55 -10.94 1.34
N ARG A 136 16.96 -11.63 2.41
CA ARG A 136 18.18 -12.46 2.42
C ARG A 136 18.05 -13.84 1.77
N LYS A 137 16.89 -14.52 1.88
CA LYS A 137 16.74 -15.89 1.36
C LYS A 137 16.32 -15.94 -0.11
N HIS A 138 15.70 -14.87 -0.63
CA HIS A 138 15.10 -14.90 -1.96
C HIS A 138 15.89 -14.16 -3.04
N TRP A 139 16.85 -13.30 -2.69
CA TRP A 139 17.64 -12.59 -3.71
C TRP A 139 18.43 -13.54 -4.62
N ARG A 140 18.94 -14.65 -4.09
CA ARG A 140 19.53 -15.73 -4.91
C ARG A 140 18.40 -16.54 -5.57
N GLY A 141 18.08 -16.21 -6.82
CA GLY A 141 17.15 -17.01 -7.66
C GLY A 141 15.73 -16.46 -7.81
N TRP A 142 15.39 -15.27 -7.29
CA TRP A 142 14.04 -14.69 -7.47
C TRP A 142 13.66 -14.51 -8.94
N LYS A 143 14.62 -14.16 -9.81
CA LYS A 143 14.39 -14.02 -11.26
C LYS A 143 13.83 -15.31 -11.87
N ALA A 144 14.36 -16.47 -11.47
CA ALA A 144 13.87 -17.78 -11.91
C ALA A 144 12.48 -18.09 -11.34
N ARG A 145 12.20 -17.69 -10.09
CA ARG A 145 10.89 -17.91 -9.43
C ARG A 145 9.77 -17.08 -10.02
N VAL A 146 10.03 -15.81 -10.37
CA VAL A 146 9.06 -14.97 -11.09
C VAL A 146 8.71 -15.59 -12.44
N LYS A 147 9.72 -16.11 -13.18
CA LYS A 147 9.52 -16.80 -14.46
C LYS A 147 8.79 -18.14 -14.31
N ALA A 148 9.04 -18.89 -13.25
CA ALA A 148 8.36 -20.16 -12.98
C ALA A 148 6.87 -19.95 -12.65
N ARG A 149 6.56 -18.93 -11.86
CA ARG A 149 5.18 -18.60 -11.44
C ARG A 149 4.34 -17.88 -12.50
N SER A 150 4.93 -17.52 -13.63
CA SER A 150 4.24 -16.99 -14.80
C SER A 150 3.74 -18.06 -15.77
N LYS A 151 4.06 -19.34 -15.55
CA LYS A 151 3.45 -20.44 -16.31
C LYS A 151 2.06 -20.74 -15.73
N PRO A 152 0.99 -20.78 -16.54
CA PRO A 152 -0.29 -21.30 -16.07
C PRO A 152 -0.12 -22.76 -15.67
N LEU A 153 -0.76 -23.15 -14.57
CA LEU A 153 -0.94 -24.56 -14.23
C LEU A 153 -1.70 -25.19 -15.40
N ARG A 154 -1.08 -26.20 -16.04
CA ARG A 154 -1.74 -27.02 -17.04
C ARG A 154 -2.76 -27.92 -16.38
#